data_AF-A0ABD7V161-F1
#
_entry.id   AF-A0ABD7V161-F1
#
_cell.length_a   1.000
_cell.length_b   1.000
_cell.length_c   1.000
_cell.angle_alpha   90.00
_cell.angle_beta   90.00
_cell.angle_gamma   90.00
#
_symmetry.space_group_name_H-M   'P 1'
#
loop_
_entity.id
_entity.type
_entity.pdbx_description
1 polymer ?
#
loop_
_entity_poly.entity_id
_entity_poly.type
_entity_poly.pdbx_seq_one_letter_code
_entity_poly.pdbx_strand_id
1 'polypeptide(L)'
;MAGQLYALREANERQAALDAATAAATEVRERRLAALDERARPILTRIAEREEFTDDEVAVARLIEAQLRDGIRAPGLDHPRVRDAAWQARRRGVTVLLLDDGGLAADGEDTEAARRRLADAVARVLDETADRRVTVRIEPPGRAVLASVSVVGTSRVERVDFDASDLAVHEVADANAQ
;
A
#
# COMPACT_ATOMS: atom_id res chain seq x y z
N MET A 1 23.62 30.55 35.54
CA MET A 1 22.67 31.27 34.65
C MET A 1 22.72 30.80 33.20
N ALA A 2 23.88 30.76 32.53
CA ALA A 2 23.96 30.31 31.12
C ALA A 2 23.42 28.88 30.88
N GLY A 3 23.78 27.90 31.73
CA GLY A 3 23.32 26.51 31.57
C GLY A 3 21.80 26.30 31.70
N GLN A 4 21.11 27.12 32.50
CA GLN A 4 19.65 27.05 32.64
C GLN A 4 18.93 27.61 31.40
N LEU A 5 19.49 28.64 30.75
CA LEU A 5 18.97 29.18 29.50
C LEU A 5 19.15 28.20 28.33
N TYR A 6 20.28 27.49 28.27
CA TYR A 6 20.50 26.44 27.28
C TYR A 6 19.53 25.26 27.47
N ALA A 7 19.38 24.76 28.70
CA ALA A 7 18.46 23.67 29.00
C ALA A 7 17.00 24.02 28.68
N LEU A 8 16.57 25.27 28.94
CA LEU A 8 15.22 25.73 28.61
C LEU A 8 14.99 25.85 27.09
N ARG A 9 15.99 26.33 26.34
CA ARG A 9 15.91 26.38 24.87
C ARG A 9 15.80 24.98 24.27
N GLU A 10 16.64 24.06 24.74
CA GLU A 10 16.63 22.68 24.27
C GLU A 10 15.30 21.98 24.58
N ALA A 11 14.72 22.22 25.77
CA ALA A 11 13.40 21.72 26.13
C ALA A 11 12.29 22.31 25.23
N ASN A 12 12.34 23.61 24.94
CA ASN A 12 11.39 24.27 24.05
C ASN A 12 11.51 23.79 22.61
N GLU A 13 12.73 23.58 22.10
CA GLU A 13 12.98 23.04 20.76
C GLU A 13 12.43 21.62 20.63
N ARG A 14 12.65 20.76 21.65
CA ARG A 14 12.07 19.41 21.69
C ARG A 14 10.55 19.46 21.74
N GLN A 15 9.97 20.33 22.56
CA GLN A 15 8.51 20.47 22.64
C GLN A 15 7.92 20.94 21.30
N ALA A 16 8.53 21.95 20.68
CA ALA A 16 8.12 22.43 19.36
C ALA A 16 8.22 21.34 18.29
N ALA A 17 9.26 20.48 18.33
CA ALA A 17 9.40 19.35 17.41
C ALA A 17 8.30 18.29 17.62
N LEU A 18 7.94 17.98 18.87
CA LEU A 18 6.85 17.05 19.20
C LEU A 18 5.47 17.59 18.75
N ASP A 19 5.21 18.87 19.02
CA ASP A 19 3.97 19.53 18.61
C ASP A 19 3.85 19.58 17.08
N ALA A 20 4.95 19.90 16.39
CA ALA A 20 5.01 19.88 14.93
C ALA A 20 4.79 18.47 14.35
N ALA A 21 5.41 17.44 14.92
CA ALA A 21 5.20 16.05 14.50
C ALA A 21 3.74 15.61 14.72
N THR A 22 3.12 16.01 15.83
CA THR A 22 1.71 15.71 16.14
C THR A 22 0.75 16.41 15.17
N ALA A 23 1.02 17.68 14.86
CA ALA A 23 0.24 18.44 13.88
C ALA A 23 0.36 17.81 12.48
N ALA A 24 1.57 17.45 12.04
CA ALA A 24 1.80 16.79 10.76
C ALA A 24 1.07 15.43 10.67
N ALA A 25 1.13 14.62 11.73
CA ALA A 25 0.42 13.34 11.79
C ALA A 25 -1.10 13.51 11.71
N THR A 26 -1.63 14.56 12.34
CA THR A 26 -3.07 14.90 12.28
C THR A 26 -3.47 15.30 10.87
N GLU A 27 -2.70 16.18 10.23
CA GLU A 27 -2.96 16.63 8.86
C GLU A 27 -2.95 15.46 7.86
N VAL A 28 -1.96 14.57 7.96
CA VAL A 28 -1.91 13.36 7.13
C VAL A 28 -3.14 12.48 7.35
N ARG A 29 -3.58 12.33 8.61
CA ARG A 29 -4.78 11.54 8.92
C ARG A 29 -6.05 12.17 8.35
N GLU A 30 -6.22 13.48 8.47
CA GLU A 30 -7.38 14.19 7.91
C GLU A 30 -7.43 14.06 6.39
N ARG A 31 -6.30 14.22 5.70
CA ARG A 31 -6.20 14.00 4.24
C ARG A 31 -6.59 12.58 3.84
N ARG A 32 -6.12 11.57 4.58
CA ARG A 32 -6.49 10.16 4.32
C ARG A 32 -7.97 9.90 4.55
N LEU A 33 -8.56 10.46 5.61
CA LEU A 33 -10.00 10.33 5.87
C LEU A 33 -10.82 11.02 4.78
N ALA A 34 -10.43 12.21 4.33
CA ALA A 34 -11.10 12.91 3.24
C ALA A 34 -11.06 12.10 1.94
N ALA A 35 -9.91 11.52 1.58
CA ALA A 35 -9.76 10.70 0.38
C ALA A 35 -10.56 9.37 0.45
N LEU A 36 -10.74 8.82 1.65
CA LEU A 36 -11.62 7.66 1.88
C LEU A 36 -13.08 8.07 1.73
N ASP A 37 -13.46 9.18 2.36
CA ASP A 37 -14.84 9.69 2.35
C ASP A 37 -15.29 10.04 0.94
N GLU A 38 -14.46 10.72 0.16
CA GLU A 38 -14.72 11.06 -1.25
C GLU A 38 -15.08 9.82 -2.09
N ARG A 39 -14.41 8.68 -1.83
CA ARG A 39 -14.62 7.44 -2.55
C ARG A 39 -15.80 6.62 -2.04
N ALA A 40 -15.99 6.56 -0.72
CA ALA A 40 -16.98 5.71 -0.08
C ALA A 40 -18.36 6.37 0.03
N ARG A 41 -18.42 7.69 0.26
CA ARG A 41 -19.66 8.42 0.51
C ARG A 41 -20.71 8.23 -0.59
N PRO A 42 -20.40 8.34 -1.90
CA PRO A 42 -21.43 8.23 -2.93
C PRO A 42 -22.20 6.90 -2.86
N ILE A 43 -21.49 5.78 -2.68
CA ILE A 43 -22.13 4.47 -2.65
C ILE A 43 -22.87 4.21 -1.34
N LEU A 44 -22.32 4.67 -0.22
CA LEU A 44 -22.95 4.54 1.09
C LEU A 44 -24.23 5.38 1.18
N THR A 45 -24.27 6.57 0.56
CA THR A 45 -25.49 7.39 0.46
C THR A 45 -26.59 6.65 -0.31
N ARG A 46 -26.27 6.10 -1.50
CA ARG A 46 -27.23 5.32 -2.29
C ARG A 46 -27.77 4.10 -1.54
N ILE A 47 -26.92 3.40 -0.78
CA ILE A 47 -27.33 2.29 0.10
C ILE A 47 -28.28 2.80 1.20
N ALA A 48 -27.97 3.93 1.84
CA ALA A 48 -28.81 4.51 2.89
C ALA A 48 -30.18 4.95 2.36
N GLU A 49 -30.22 5.43 1.12
CA GLU A 49 -31.43 5.82 0.39
C GLU A 49 -32.23 4.62 -0.15
N ARG A 50 -31.72 3.39 0.03
CA ARG A 50 -32.32 2.13 -0.44
C ARG A 50 -32.54 2.09 -1.95
N GLU A 51 -31.62 2.69 -2.70
CA GLU A 51 -31.62 2.54 -4.14
C GLU A 51 -31.36 1.09 -4.56
N GLU A 52 -31.93 0.69 -5.69
CA GLU A 52 -31.63 -0.58 -6.32
C GLU A 52 -30.25 -0.52 -7.01
N PHE A 53 -29.51 -1.62 -6.94
CA PHE A 53 -28.21 -1.76 -7.59
C PHE A 53 -28.28 -2.86 -8.63
N THR A 54 -27.79 -2.57 -9.82
CA THR A 54 -27.52 -3.58 -10.85
C THR A 54 -26.32 -4.45 -10.47
N ASP A 55 -26.21 -5.63 -11.07
CA ASP A 55 -25.06 -6.53 -10.83
C ASP A 55 -23.72 -5.87 -11.17
N ASP A 56 -23.68 -5.03 -12.21
CA ASP A 56 -22.49 -4.26 -12.60
C ASP A 56 -22.11 -3.22 -11.54
N GLU A 57 -23.10 -2.52 -10.97
CA GLU A 57 -22.85 -1.56 -9.89
C GLU A 57 -22.37 -2.26 -8.62
N VAL A 58 -22.91 -3.44 -8.29
CA VAL A 58 -22.41 -4.26 -7.17
C VAL A 58 -20.98 -4.72 -7.43
N ALA A 59 -20.63 -5.07 -8.66
CA ALA A 59 -19.26 -5.42 -9.02
C ALA A 59 -18.31 -4.23 -8.83
N VAL A 60 -18.69 -3.04 -9.28
CA VAL A 60 -17.93 -1.80 -9.06
C VAL A 60 -17.81 -1.48 -7.56
N ALA A 61 -18.88 -1.64 -6.78
CA ALA A 61 -18.90 -1.44 -5.33
C ALA A 61 -17.82 -2.29 -4.63
N ARG A 62 -17.73 -3.57 -5.01
CA ARG A 62 -16.75 -4.51 -4.47
C ARG A 62 -15.31 -4.14 -4.83
N LEU A 63 -15.09 -3.58 -6.03
CA LEU A 63 -13.78 -3.07 -6.42
C LEU A 63 -13.36 -1.84 -5.61
N ILE A 64 -14.31 -0.92 -5.35
CA ILE A 64 -14.08 0.24 -4.48
C ILE A 64 -13.74 -0.21 -3.06
N GLU A 65 -14.52 -1.14 -2.49
CA GLU A 65 -14.25 -1.73 -1.17
C GLU A 65 -12.84 -2.33 -1.11
N ALA A 66 -12.47 -3.12 -2.13
CA ALA A 66 -11.17 -3.76 -2.16
C ALA A 66 -10.02 -2.73 -2.21
N GLN A 67 -10.17 -1.69 -3.02
CA GLN A 67 -9.17 -0.61 -3.10
C GLN A 67 -9.07 0.18 -1.79
N LEU A 68 -10.18 0.44 -1.12
CA LEU A 68 -10.19 1.09 0.20
C LEU A 68 -9.50 0.23 1.26
N ARG A 69 -9.82 -1.07 1.30
CA ARG A 69 -9.19 -2.03 2.21
C ARG A 69 -7.68 -2.09 2.00
N ASP A 70 -7.23 -2.09 0.75
CA ASP A 70 -5.80 -2.09 0.44
C ASP A 70 -5.10 -0.84 0.95
N GLY A 71 -5.65 0.36 0.72
CA GLY A 71 -5.06 1.61 1.21
C GLY A 71 -4.95 1.65 2.74
N ILE A 72 -5.87 0.99 3.45
CA ILE A 72 -5.83 0.85 4.91
C ILE A 72 -4.80 -0.20 5.35
N ARG A 73 -4.77 -1.37 4.71
CA ARG A 73 -3.94 -2.52 5.13
C ARG A 73 -2.50 -2.45 4.66
N ALA A 74 -2.26 -1.80 3.52
CA ALA A 74 -0.96 -1.74 2.87
C ALA A 74 -0.59 -0.30 2.46
N PRO A 75 -0.44 0.63 3.42
CA PRO A 75 -0.21 2.04 3.13
C PRO A 75 1.06 2.31 2.31
N GLY A 76 2.12 1.50 2.47
CA GLY A 76 3.34 1.58 1.66
C GLY A 76 3.14 1.21 0.19
N LEU A 77 2.03 0.54 -0.15
CA LEU A 77 1.61 0.20 -1.52
C LEU A 77 0.44 1.07 -2.03
N ASP A 78 -0.06 2.03 -1.23
CA ASP A 78 -1.12 2.97 -1.64
C ASP A 78 -0.56 4.04 -2.60
N HIS A 79 -0.15 3.59 -3.78
CA HIS A 79 0.37 4.41 -4.87
C HIS A 79 -0.60 4.38 -6.06
N PRO A 80 -0.87 5.50 -6.76
CA PRO A 80 -1.83 5.56 -7.87
C PRO A 80 -1.66 4.44 -8.90
N ARG A 81 -0.41 4.15 -9.30
CA ARG A 81 -0.13 3.07 -10.27
C ARG A 81 -0.51 1.67 -9.78
N VAL A 82 -0.20 1.35 -8.51
CA VAL A 82 -0.54 0.04 -7.93
C VAL A 82 -2.05 -0.10 -7.80
N ARG A 83 -2.72 0.98 -7.39
CA ARG A 83 -4.18 1.03 -7.26
C ARG A 83 -4.89 0.76 -8.59
N ASP A 84 -4.43 1.38 -9.67
CA ASP A 84 -5.01 1.22 -11.00
C ASP A 84 -4.74 -0.18 -11.55
N ALA A 85 -3.50 -0.68 -11.43
CA ALA A 85 -3.13 -2.02 -11.86
C ALA A 85 -3.91 -3.10 -11.08
N ALA A 86 -4.01 -2.98 -9.75
CA ALA A 86 -4.79 -3.88 -8.91
C ALA A 86 -6.29 -3.85 -9.27
N TRP A 87 -6.83 -2.67 -9.58
CA TRP A 87 -8.21 -2.53 -10.05
C TRP A 87 -8.43 -3.28 -11.37
N GLN A 88 -7.56 -3.08 -12.37
CA GLN A 88 -7.68 -3.78 -13.65
C GLN A 88 -7.48 -5.29 -13.49
N ALA A 89 -6.52 -5.73 -12.69
CA ALA A 89 -6.31 -7.14 -12.38
C ALA A 89 -7.56 -7.79 -11.78
N ARG A 90 -8.19 -7.14 -10.78
CA ARG A 90 -9.44 -7.63 -10.18
C ARG A 90 -10.60 -7.65 -11.17
N ARG A 91 -10.70 -6.65 -12.05
CA ARG A 91 -11.69 -6.65 -13.15
C ARG A 91 -11.52 -7.84 -14.10
N ARG A 92 -10.29 -8.33 -14.29
CA ARG A 92 -9.99 -9.56 -15.05
C ARG A 92 -10.25 -10.85 -14.27
N GLY A 93 -10.63 -10.76 -12.99
CA GLY A 93 -10.88 -11.91 -12.11
C GLY A 93 -9.66 -12.38 -11.31
N VAL A 94 -8.56 -11.62 -11.32
CA VAL A 94 -7.36 -11.92 -10.52
C VAL A 94 -7.61 -11.56 -9.06
N THR A 95 -7.29 -12.49 -8.15
CA THR A 95 -7.32 -12.21 -6.70
C THR A 95 -6.04 -11.50 -6.28
N VAL A 96 -6.13 -10.23 -5.91
CA VAL A 96 -4.98 -9.41 -5.47
C VAL A 96 -5.01 -9.20 -3.97
N LEU A 97 -3.93 -9.59 -3.29
CA LEU A 97 -3.70 -9.36 -1.86
C LEU A 97 -2.46 -8.47 -1.66
N LEU A 98 -2.65 -7.31 -1.04
CA LEU A 98 -1.57 -6.39 -0.70
C LEU A 98 -1.34 -6.41 0.81
N LEU A 99 -0.09 -6.55 1.22
CA LEU A 99 0.36 -6.63 2.62
C LEU A 99 1.51 -5.67 2.85
N ASP A 100 1.54 -5.06 4.04
CA ASP A 100 2.61 -4.15 4.45
C ASP A 100 2.99 -4.40 5.90
N ASP A 101 4.21 -4.88 6.11
CA ASP A 101 4.78 -5.07 7.45
C ASP A 101 5.68 -3.90 7.89
N GLY A 102 5.64 -2.77 7.18
CA GLY A 102 6.26 -1.51 7.60
C GLY A 102 7.69 -1.28 7.11
N GLY A 103 8.22 -2.10 6.20
CA GLY A 103 9.57 -1.91 5.63
C GLY A 103 9.79 -0.57 4.92
N LEU A 104 8.70 0.11 4.51
CA LEU A 104 8.72 1.44 3.89
C LEU A 104 8.14 2.54 4.78
N ALA A 105 8.09 2.33 6.11
CA ALA A 105 7.54 3.31 7.05
C ALA A 105 8.46 4.51 7.33
N ALA A 106 9.76 4.41 7.01
CA ALA A 106 10.72 5.49 7.24
C ALA A 106 10.63 6.58 6.17
N ASP A 107 10.44 7.84 6.57
CA ASP A 107 10.39 8.96 5.64
C ASP A 107 11.80 9.41 5.21
N GLY A 108 12.00 9.59 3.91
CA GLY A 108 13.27 10.01 3.30
C GLY A 108 13.23 9.96 1.78
N GLU A 109 14.09 10.72 1.11
CA GLU A 109 14.15 10.77 -0.36
C GLU A 109 14.46 9.40 -0.98
N ASP A 110 15.36 8.64 -0.34
CA ASP A 110 15.70 7.28 -0.76
C ASP A 110 14.52 6.30 -0.63
N THR A 111 13.76 6.38 0.48
CA THR A 111 12.56 5.56 0.66
C THR A 111 11.51 5.88 -0.38
N GLU A 112 11.31 7.16 -0.70
CA GLU A 112 10.32 7.58 -1.68
C GLU A 112 10.71 7.17 -3.11
N ALA A 113 12.01 7.22 -3.45
CA ALA A 113 12.52 6.65 -4.70
C ALA A 113 12.31 5.12 -4.77
N ALA A 114 12.61 4.40 -3.69
CA ALA A 114 12.39 2.95 -3.60
C ALA A 114 10.89 2.60 -3.72
N ARG A 115 10.01 3.36 -3.06
CA ARG A 115 8.55 3.20 -3.13
C ARG A 115 8.04 3.37 -4.56
N ARG A 116 8.50 4.39 -5.29
CA ARG A 116 8.14 4.57 -6.71
C ARG A 116 8.60 3.41 -7.59
N ARG A 117 9.84 2.95 -7.43
CA ARG A 117 10.37 1.80 -8.19
C ARG A 117 9.59 0.52 -7.90
N LEU A 118 9.29 0.26 -6.62
CA LEU A 118 8.47 -0.87 -6.21
C LEU A 118 7.07 -0.77 -6.82
N ALA A 119 6.43 0.41 -6.74
CA ALA A 119 5.10 0.63 -7.31
C ALA A 119 5.07 0.38 -8.82
N ASP A 120 6.09 0.82 -9.55
CA ASP A 120 6.20 0.56 -10.99
C ASP A 120 6.38 -0.92 -11.31
N ALA A 121 7.20 -1.63 -10.54
CA ALA A 121 7.42 -3.05 -10.76
C ALA A 121 6.18 -3.89 -10.42
N VAL A 122 5.54 -3.60 -9.28
CA VAL A 122 4.28 -4.24 -8.86
C VAL A 122 3.19 -3.99 -9.89
N ALA A 123 3.06 -2.76 -10.41
CA ALA A 123 2.08 -2.45 -11.44
C ALA A 123 2.30 -3.29 -12.71
N ARG A 124 3.55 -3.42 -13.19
CA ARG A 124 3.88 -4.27 -14.34
C ARG A 124 3.50 -5.73 -14.11
N VAL A 125 3.87 -6.30 -12.96
CA VAL A 125 3.51 -7.69 -12.63
C VAL A 125 1.99 -7.86 -12.61
N LEU A 126 1.26 -6.93 -11.99
CA LEU A 126 -0.21 -6.97 -11.94
C LEU A 126 -0.85 -6.80 -13.33
N ASP A 127 -0.27 -6.02 -14.23
CA ASP A 127 -0.79 -5.83 -15.59
C ASP A 127 -0.53 -7.05 -16.48
N GLU A 128 0.63 -7.69 -16.34
CA GLU A 128 1.03 -8.86 -17.14
C GLU A 128 0.42 -10.17 -16.64
N THR A 129 0.09 -10.25 -15.34
CA THR A 129 -0.45 -11.48 -14.74
C THR A 129 -1.89 -11.73 -15.17
N ALA A 130 -2.10 -12.94 -15.72
CA ALA A 130 -3.42 -13.53 -15.97
C ALA A 130 -3.76 -14.65 -14.97
N ASP A 131 -2.85 -14.96 -14.03
CA ASP A 131 -3.03 -15.98 -13.01
C ASP A 131 -4.11 -15.65 -11.99
N ARG A 132 -4.57 -16.67 -11.27
CA ARG A 132 -5.71 -16.55 -10.36
C ARG A 132 -5.42 -15.71 -9.13
N ARG A 133 -4.16 -15.64 -8.67
CA ARG A 133 -3.84 -14.95 -7.41
C ARG A 133 -2.45 -14.32 -7.43
N VAL A 134 -2.40 -13.04 -7.02
CA VAL A 134 -1.17 -12.27 -6.81
C VAL A 134 -1.16 -11.78 -5.37
N THR A 135 -0.03 -11.98 -4.68
CA THR A 135 0.21 -11.46 -3.34
C THR A 135 1.45 -10.57 -3.38
N VAL A 136 1.31 -9.33 -2.94
CA VAL A 136 2.41 -8.37 -2.81
C VAL A 136 2.59 -8.09 -1.32
N ARG A 137 3.82 -8.19 -0.83
CA ARG A 137 4.15 -7.98 0.58
C ARG A 137 5.36 -7.07 0.71
N ILE A 138 5.22 -5.95 1.41
CA ILE A 138 6.37 -5.21 1.93
C ILE A 138 6.86 -5.95 3.18
N GLU A 139 8.15 -6.26 3.22
CA GLU A 139 8.75 -7.01 4.33
C GLU A 139 9.02 -6.10 5.54
N PRO A 140 9.22 -6.67 6.74
CA PRO A 140 9.59 -5.88 7.93
C PRO A 140 10.90 -5.09 7.73
N PRO A 141 11.09 -3.99 8.47
CA PRO A 141 12.31 -3.19 8.38
C PRO A 141 13.56 -4.01 8.74
N GLY A 142 14.68 -3.73 8.05
CA GLY A 142 15.98 -4.38 8.29
C GLY A 142 16.21 -5.70 7.53
N ARG A 143 15.26 -6.13 6.68
CA ARG A 143 15.47 -7.21 5.70
C ARG A 143 16.23 -6.70 4.48
N ALA A 144 17.06 -7.57 3.87
CA ALA A 144 17.73 -7.27 2.60
C ALA A 144 16.72 -7.16 1.45
N VAL A 145 15.67 -7.98 1.48
CA VAL A 145 14.51 -7.90 0.58
C VAL A 145 13.53 -6.88 1.14
N LEU A 146 13.18 -5.90 0.32
CA LEU A 146 12.24 -4.82 0.63
C LEU A 146 10.80 -5.26 0.47
N ALA A 147 10.52 -6.00 -0.60
CA ALA A 147 9.19 -6.50 -0.91
C ALA A 147 9.26 -7.79 -1.70
N SER A 148 8.19 -8.57 -1.63
CA SER A 148 8.03 -9.79 -2.41
C SER A 148 6.71 -9.79 -3.15
N VAL A 149 6.74 -10.27 -4.39
CA VAL A 149 5.55 -10.50 -5.21
C VAL A 149 5.48 -11.98 -5.50
N SER A 150 4.42 -12.63 -5.04
CA SER A 150 4.16 -14.05 -5.27
C SER A 150 2.93 -14.18 -6.16
N VAL A 151 3.12 -14.74 -7.35
CA VAL A 151 2.08 -15.08 -8.31
C VAL A 151 1.82 -16.58 -8.20
N VAL A 152 0.58 -16.94 -7.84
CA VAL A 152 0.14 -18.32 -7.71
C VAL A 152 -0.74 -18.66 -8.90
N GLY A 153 -0.17 -19.40 -9.85
CA GLY A 153 -0.86 -20.01 -10.99
C GLY A 153 -1.42 -21.39 -10.66
N THR A 154 -1.96 -22.07 -11.68
CA THR A 154 -2.59 -23.40 -11.51
C THR A 154 -1.56 -24.52 -11.25
N SER A 155 -0.29 -24.33 -11.65
CA SER A 155 0.77 -25.35 -11.54
C SER A 155 2.13 -24.80 -11.08
N ARG A 156 2.25 -23.49 -10.89
CA ARG A 156 3.53 -22.83 -10.59
C ARG A 156 3.30 -21.68 -9.61
N VAL A 157 4.23 -21.55 -8.66
CA VAL A 157 4.37 -20.36 -7.84
C VAL A 157 5.61 -19.62 -8.34
N GLU A 158 5.41 -18.39 -8.81
CA GLU A 158 6.51 -17.50 -9.14
C GLU A 158 6.65 -16.46 -8.04
N ARG A 159 7.84 -16.36 -7.46
CA ARG A 159 8.17 -15.33 -6.48
C ARG A 159 9.27 -14.44 -7.04
N VAL A 160 9.01 -13.14 -6.99
CA VAL A 160 9.96 -12.09 -7.33
C VAL A 160 10.23 -11.30 -6.07
N ASP A 161 11.49 -11.31 -5.63
CA ASP A 161 11.95 -10.51 -4.50
C ASP A 161 12.59 -9.21 -5.01
N PHE A 162 12.23 -8.11 -4.35
CA PHE A 162 12.66 -6.75 -4.65
C PHE A 162 13.57 -6.27 -3.53
N ASP A 163 14.78 -5.82 -3.84
CA ASP A 163 15.66 -5.15 -2.88
C ASP A 163 15.65 -3.62 -3.11
N ALA A 164 16.36 -2.87 -2.26
CA ALA A 164 16.38 -1.40 -2.31
C ALA A 164 17.24 -0.82 -3.45
N SER A 165 18.16 -1.62 -3.99
CA SER A 165 19.21 -1.25 -4.94
C SER A 165 19.03 -1.80 -6.35
N ASP A 166 18.45 -2.99 -6.51
CA ASP A 166 18.28 -3.70 -7.76
C ASP A 166 16.99 -4.55 -7.78
N LEU A 167 16.49 -4.75 -9.00
CA LEU A 167 15.25 -5.44 -9.30
C LEU A 167 15.54 -6.92 -9.63
N ALA A 168 15.00 -7.80 -8.78
CA ALA A 168 14.71 -9.23 -8.98
C ALA A 168 15.79 -10.27 -8.61
N VAL A 169 15.50 -11.03 -7.55
CA VAL A 169 15.80 -12.47 -7.50
C VAL A 169 14.52 -13.20 -7.93
N HIS A 170 14.57 -13.93 -9.04
CA HIS A 170 13.49 -14.83 -9.46
C HIS A 170 13.67 -16.18 -8.78
N GLU A 171 12.77 -16.52 -7.87
CA GLU A 171 12.66 -17.88 -7.35
C GLU A 171 11.39 -18.52 -7.89
N VAL A 172 11.57 -19.63 -8.61
CA VAL A 172 10.49 -20.43 -9.16
C VAL A 172 10.34 -21.65 -8.27
N ALA A 173 9.23 -21.71 -7.53
CA ALA A 173 8.90 -22.86 -6.73
C ALA A 173 7.75 -23.62 -7.40
N ASP A 174 7.93 -24.93 -7.60
CA ASP A 174 6.84 -25.78 -8.07
C ASP A 174 5.75 -25.83 -7.00
N ALA A 175 4.49 -25.61 -7.41
CA ALA A 175 3.32 -25.62 -6.52
C ALA A 175 3.05 -27.00 -5.86
N ASN A 176 3.87 -28.01 -6.18
CA ASN A 176 3.82 -29.37 -5.63
C ASN A 176 4.93 -29.67 -4.60
N ALA A 177 5.65 -28.68 -4.11
CA ALA A 177 6.56 -28.85 -2.98
C ALA A 177 5.81 -28.70 -1.65
N GLN A 178 5.27 -29.83 -1.19
CA GLN A 178 4.68 -30.13 0.13
C GLN A 178 3.20 -29.80 0.39
#